data_AF-A0A060SF93-F1
#
_entry.id   AF-A0A060SF93-F1
#
_cell.length_a   1.000
_cell.length_b   1.000
_cell.length_c   1.000
_cell.angle_alpha   90.00
_cell.angle_beta   90.00
_cell.angle_gamma   90.00
#
_symmetry.space_group_name_H-M   'P 1'
#
loop_
_entity.id
_entity.type
_entity.pdbx_description
1 polymer ?
#
loop_
_entity_poly.entity_id
_entity_poly.type
_entity_poly.pdbx_seq_one_letter_code
_entity_poly.pdbx_strand_id
1 'polypeptide(L)'
;MEGGEPRIVEVSYKLEQRGEIPNVPTHRPDLRSVLGDATPWPTTIQIDGFKEPGRPLGRSLTLVHNDHFQEQKKPPNKCTEALKQQSTAYQWCDNLIGFHNAEPAEHVAQLDDVTEDDVRAFKKYFAEGGNGKDARKH
;
A
#
# COMPACT_ATOMS: atom_id res chain seq x y z
N MET A 1 16.97 13.56 -6.77
CA MET A 1 16.18 13.13 -5.61
C MET A 1 16.82 11.87 -5.03
N GLU A 2 17.35 11.98 -3.82
CA GLU A 2 17.80 10.86 -3.00
C GLU A 2 16.57 10.11 -2.47
N GLY A 3 16.64 8.79 -2.38
CA GLY A 3 15.56 8.01 -1.79
C GLY A 3 15.45 8.32 -0.31
N GLY A 4 14.35 8.93 0.12
CA GLY A 4 14.07 9.14 1.54
C GLY A 4 13.61 7.86 2.22
N GLU A 5 13.62 7.84 3.56
CA GLU A 5 12.99 6.76 4.31
C GLU A 5 11.46 6.74 4.12
N PRO A 6 10.81 5.57 4.27
CA PRO A 6 9.36 5.50 4.45
C PRO A 6 8.94 6.40 5.60
N ARG A 7 7.85 7.14 5.40
CA ARG A 7 7.32 8.10 6.37
C ARG A 7 5.80 8.13 6.31
N ILE A 8 5.19 8.49 7.43
CA ILE A 8 3.76 8.77 7.52
C ILE A 8 3.50 10.14 6.88
N VAL A 9 2.44 10.23 6.07
CA VAL A 9 2.01 11.47 5.42
C VAL A 9 0.53 11.66 5.62
N GLU A 10 0.10 12.91 5.76
CA GLU A 10 -1.32 13.24 5.73
C GLU A 10 -1.85 13.21 4.30
N VAL A 11 -2.97 12.52 4.10
CA VAL A 11 -3.64 12.39 2.80
C VAL A 11 -5.07 12.87 2.96
N SER A 12 -5.45 13.88 2.17
CA SER A 12 -6.85 14.32 2.12
C SER A 12 -7.73 13.24 1.51
N TYR A 13 -9.02 13.22 1.85
CA TYR A 13 -9.99 12.30 1.26
C TYR A 13 -11.16 13.05 0.63
N LYS A 14 -11.90 12.36 -0.23
CA LYS A 14 -13.20 12.77 -0.75
C LYS A 14 -14.26 11.79 -0.26
N LEU A 15 -15.46 12.30 -0.02
CA LEU A 15 -16.62 11.45 0.25
C LEU A 15 -17.26 11.06 -1.08
N GLU A 16 -17.32 9.77 -1.36
CA GLU A 16 -17.98 9.22 -2.55
C GLU A 16 -19.16 8.34 -2.14
N GLN A 17 -20.26 8.43 -2.87
CA GLN A 17 -21.34 7.44 -2.76
C GLN A 17 -21.00 6.25 -3.66
N ARG A 18 -20.72 5.10 -3.06
CA ARG A 18 -20.56 3.85 -3.81
C ARG A 18 -21.95 3.30 -4.14
N GLY A 19 -22.23 3.08 -5.43
CA GLY A 19 -23.56 2.73 -5.94
C GLY A 19 -24.17 1.42 -5.43
N GLU A 20 -23.45 0.60 -4.67
CA GLU A 20 -23.92 -0.71 -4.16
C GLU A 20 -24.56 -0.63 -2.76
N ILE A 21 -24.28 0.41 -1.97
CA ILE A 21 -24.92 0.64 -0.67
C ILE A 21 -25.47 2.07 -0.65
N PRO A 22 -26.73 2.28 -1.09
CA PRO A 22 -27.34 3.59 -0.99
C PRO A 22 -27.35 4.03 0.48
N ASN A 23 -26.83 5.23 0.75
CA ASN A 23 -26.79 5.94 2.04
C ASN A 23 -25.55 5.76 2.94
N VAL A 24 -24.49 5.06 2.51
CA VAL A 24 -23.21 5.05 3.25
C VAL A 24 -22.12 5.78 2.45
N PRO A 25 -21.78 7.05 2.79
CA PRO A 25 -20.66 7.73 2.14
C PRO A 25 -19.35 7.01 2.47
N THR A 26 -18.51 6.81 1.47
CA THR A 26 -17.21 6.16 1.61
C THR A 26 -16.10 7.21 1.53
N HIS A 27 -15.17 7.17 2.49
CA HIS A 27 -13.95 7.98 2.44
C HIS A 27 -12.99 7.40 1.40
N ARG A 28 -12.75 8.13 0.31
CA ARG A 28 -11.77 7.79 -0.72
C ARG A 28 -10.56 8.71 -0.62
N PRO A 29 -9.37 8.21 -0.28
CA PRO A 29 -8.15 9.01 -0.28
C PRO A 29 -7.90 9.67 -1.64
N ASP A 30 -7.52 10.95 -1.63
CA ASP A 30 -7.05 11.68 -2.81
C ASP A 30 -5.55 11.40 -3.00
N LEU A 31 -5.25 10.38 -3.79
CA LEU A 31 -3.88 9.93 -4.04
C LEU A 31 -3.16 10.74 -5.10
N ARG A 32 -3.81 11.72 -5.74
CA ARG A 32 -3.23 12.45 -6.87
C ARG A 32 -1.97 13.21 -6.48
N SER A 33 -1.89 13.72 -5.25
CA SER A 33 -0.71 14.39 -4.73
C SER A 33 0.50 13.47 -4.57
N VAL A 34 0.28 12.15 -4.42
CA VAL A 34 1.32 11.16 -4.16
C VAL A 34 1.63 10.33 -5.41
N LEU A 35 0.61 9.85 -6.12
CA LEU A 35 0.71 8.94 -7.26
C LEU A 35 0.44 9.61 -8.61
N GLY A 36 0.09 10.90 -8.63
CA GLY A 36 -0.32 11.60 -9.86
C GLY A 36 -1.62 11.04 -10.43
N ASP A 37 -1.72 10.99 -11.76
CA ASP A 37 -2.88 10.45 -12.49
C ASP A 37 -2.83 8.93 -12.69
N ALA A 38 -1.95 8.22 -11.95
CA ALA A 38 -1.90 6.77 -12.02
C ALA A 38 -3.22 6.16 -11.54
N THR A 39 -3.68 5.08 -12.19
CA THR A 39 -4.76 4.25 -11.67
C THR A 39 -4.17 3.35 -10.60
N PRO A 40 -4.47 3.58 -9.31
CA PRO A 40 -3.89 2.78 -8.24
C PRO A 40 -4.39 1.34 -8.27
N TRP A 41 -3.49 0.36 -8.19
CA TRP A 41 -3.87 -1.03 -7.89
C TRP A 41 -3.51 -1.38 -6.45
N PRO A 42 -4.46 -1.89 -5.63
CA PRO A 42 -4.18 -2.32 -4.27
C PRO A 42 -3.51 -3.71 -4.24
N THR A 43 -2.44 -3.82 -3.46
CA THR A 43 -1.81 -5.07 -3.05
C THR A 43 -1.93 -5.20 -1.54
N THR A 44 -2.56 -6.26 -1.06
CA THR A 44 -2.63 -6.55 0.38
C THR A 44 -1.30 -7.10 0.89
N ILE A 45 -0.79 -6.59 2.00
CA ILE A 45 0.44 -7.05 2.65
C ILE A 45 0.06 -7.58 4.04
N GLN A 46 0.59 -8.75 4.38
CA GLN A 46 0.48 -9.30 5.73
C GLN A 46 1.57 -8.68 6.62
N ILE A 47 1.17 -8.26 7.83
CA ILE A 47 2.04 -7.55 8.78
C ILE A 47 3.24 -8.42 9.22
N ASP A 48 3.07 -9.74 9.31
CA ASP A 48 4.10 -10.64 9.83
C ASP A 48 5.11 -11.15 8.77
N GLY A 49 5.00 -10.69 7.52
CA GLY A 49 5.87 -11.12 6.42
C GLY A 49 5.50 -12.49 5.85
N PHE A 50 6.36 -13.06 4.99
CA PHE A 50 6.01 -14.23 4.16
C PHE A 50 5.90 -15.58 4.90
N LYS A 51 6.26 -15.65 6.18
CA LYS A 51 6.66 -16.93 6.82
C LYS A 51 5.64 -17.58 7.75
N GLU A 52 4.50 -16.97 8.05
CA GLU A 52 3.50 -17.62 8.91
C GLU A 52 2.15 -17.81 8.20
N PRO A 53 1.69 -19.07 8.00
CA PRO A 53 0.35 -19.37 7.51
C PRO A 53 -0.66 -19.18 8.66
N GLY A 54 -0.77 -17.96 9.18
CA GLY A 54 -1.81 -17.56 10.12
C GLY A 54 -2.93 -16.82 9.39
N ARG A 55 -4.20 -17.05 9.76
CA ARG A 55 -5.28 -16.13 9.34
C ARG A 55 -4.90 -14.74 9.84
N PRO A 56 -4.97 -13.68 9.02
CA PRO A 56 -4.78 -12.33 9.52
C PRO A 56 -5.93 -12.06 10.50
N LEU A 57 -5.62 -12.11 11.79
CA LEU A 57 -6.54 -11.69 12.84
C LEU A 57 -6.60 -10.16 12.76
N GLY A 58 -7.55 -9.68 11.97
CA GLY A 58 -8.06 -8.31 12.00
C GLY A 58 -7.17 -7.18 11.52
N ARG A 59 -6.03 -7.47 10.88
CA ARG A 59 -5.10 -6.42 10.44
C ARG A 59 -4.52 -6.74 9.08
N SER A 60 -4.78 -5.88 8.10
CA SER A 60 -4.18 -5.98 6.77
C SER A 60 -3.69 -4.62 6.31
N LEU A 61 -2.48 -4.60 5.75
CA LEU A 61 -1.94 -3.42 5.11
C LEU A 61 -2.29 -3.47 3.63
N THR A 62 -2.57 -2.34 3.01
CA THR A 62 -2.72 -2.25 1.56
C THR A 62 -1.66 -1.31 1.01
N LEU A 63 -0.83 -1.81 0.12
CA LEU A 63 0.08 -1.02 -0.68
C LEU A 63 -0.63 -0.65 -1.99
N VAL A 64 -0.64 0.62 -2.30
CA VAL A 64 -1.17 1.16 -3.53
C VAL A 64 -0.03 1.73 -4.34
N HIS A 65 0.00 1.37 -5.62
CA HIS A 65 1.04 1.80 -6.55
C HIS A 65 0.48 1.97 -7.96
N ASN A 66 1.24 2.67 -8.79
CA ASN A 66 1.03 2.69 -10.23
C ASN A 66 1.46 1.32 -10.78
N ASP A 67 0.59 0.62 -11.51
CA ASP A 67 0.85 -0.69 -12.12
C ASP A 67 1.38 -0.59 -13.57
N HIS A 68 1.18 0.55 -14.22
CA HIS A 68 1.69 0.86 -15.56
C HIS A 68 3.10 1.47 -15.56
N PHE A 69 3.84 1.36 -14.46
CA PHE A 69 5.14 2.01 -14.30
C PHE A 69 6.19 1.61 -15.36
N GLN A 70 6.12 0.38 -15.89
CA GLN A 70 7.00 -0.10 -16.96
C GLN A 70 6.71 0.62 -18.28
N GLU A 71 5.42 0.74 -18.65
CA GLU A 71 4.96 1.41 -19.86
C GLU A 71 5.22 2.92 -19.79
N GLN A 72 5.05 3.50 -18.61
CA GLN A 72 5.27 4.92 -18.33
C GLN A 72 6.74 5.27 -18.06
N LYS A 73 7.67 4.30 -18.13
CA LYS A 73 9.11 4.47 -17.87
C LYS A 73 9.40 5.22 -16.57
N LYS A 74 8.62 4.95 -15.52
CA LYS A 74 8.81 5.58 -14.21
C LYS A 74 10.13 5.14 -13.60
N PRO A 75 10.85 6.04 -12.91
CA PRO A 75 12.13 5.70 -12.30
C PRO A 75 11.95 4.67 -11.17
N PRO A 76 12.99 3.87 -10.88
CA PRO A 76 13.01 3.00 -9.72
C PRO A 76 12.71 3.77 -8.43
N ASN A 77 11.96 3.15 -7.53
CA ASN A 77 11.71 3.69 -6.22
C ASN A 77 12.94 3.50 -5.33
N LYS A 78 13.75 4.56 -5.20
CA LYS A 78 14.99 4.56 -4.40
C LYS A 78 14.80 4.21 -2.93
N CYS A 79 13.63 4.50 -2.35
CA CYS A 79 13.31 4.12 -0.97
C CYS A 79 13.25 2.60 -0.84
N THR A 80 12.53 1.93 -1.75
CA THR A 80 12.52 0.45 -1.76
C THR A 80 13.87 -0.15 -2.10
N GLU A 81 14.65 0.46 -3.00
CA GLU A 81 16.00 -0.01 -3.33
C GLU A 81 16.94 0.04 -2.13
N ALA A 82 16.86 1.10 -1.32
CA ALA A 82 17.66 1.22 -0.10
C ALA A 82 17.26 0.19 0.98
N LEU A 83 16.02 -0.29 0.96
CA LEU A 83 15.51 -1.29 1.90
C LEU A 83 15.82 -2.73 1.50
N LYS A 84 16.05 -3.00 0.21
CA LYS A 84 16.26 -4.36 -0.31
C LYS A 84 17.52 -4.99 0.31
N GLN A 85 17.32 -6.01 1.12
CA GLN A 85 18.40 -6.89 1.61
C GLN A 85 18.57 -8.12 0.74
N GLN A 86 17.51 -8.54 0.06
CA GLN A 86 17.51 -9.66 -0.87
C GLN A 86 17.40 -9.17 -2.32
N SER A 87 18.15 -9.81 -3.21
CA SER A 87 18.02 -9.56 -4.65
C SER A 87 16.70 -10.15 -5.13
N THR A 88 15.82 -9.27 -5.63
CA THR A 88 14.52 -9.63 -6.20
C THR A 88 14.47 -9.11 -7.64
N ALA A 89 13.93 -9.93 -8.55
CA ALA A 89 13.72 -9.54 -9.94
C ALA A 89 12.65 -8.45 -10.10
N TYR A 90 11.87 -8.18 -9.05
CA TYR A 90 10.81 -7.17 -9.09
C TYR A 90 11.37 -5.79 -8.74
N GLN A 91 11.23 -4.86 -9.68
CA GLN A 91 11.62 -3.47 -9.51
C GLN A 91 10.38 -2.63 -9.22
N TRP A 92 10.26 -2.18 -7.97
CA TRP A 92 9.30 -1.16 -7.60
C TRP A 92 9.73 0.18 -8.22
N CYS A 93 8.77 0.88 -8.83
CA CYS A 93 8.99 2.17 -9.47
C CYS A 93 7.94 3.17 -9.00
N ASP A 94 8.23 4.46 -9.21
CA ASP A 94 7.38 5.58 -8.79
C ASP A 94 7.12 5.61 -7.27
N ASN A 95 6.28 6.54 -6.82
CA ASN A 95 5.83 6.56 -5.43
C ASN A 95 4.92 5.37 -5.11
N LEU A 96 4.98 4.93 -3.86
CA LEU A 96 4.14 3.89 -3.28
C LEU A 96 3.47 4.48 -2.05
N ILE A 97 2.22 4.10 -1.78
CA ILE A 97 1.49 4.54 -0.60
C ILE A 97 0.83 3.37 0.12
N GLY A 98 1.03 3.28 1.43
CA GLY A 98 0.50 2.21 2.27
C GLY A 98 -0.67 2.70 3.12
N PHE A 99 -1.66 1.83 3.34
CA PHE A 99 -2.79 2.07 4.23
C PHE A 99 -2.96 0.92 5.21
N HIS A 100 -3.54 1.22 6.36
CA HIS A 100 -4.06 0.24 7.30
C HIS A 100 -5.55 0.06 7.03
N ASN A 101 -5.99 -1.15 6.67
CA ASN A 101 -7.41 -1.42 6.51
C ASN A 101 -8.04 -1.74 7.86
N ALA A 102 -9.17 -1.12 8.17
CA ALA A 102 -10.02 -1.50 9.29
C ALA A 102 -10.74 -2.84 8.99
N GLU A 103 -11.11 -3.61 10.01
CA GLU A 103 -11.92 -4.82 9.83
C GLU A 103 -13.25 -4.49 9.11
N PRO A 104 -13.71 -5.33 8.16
CA PRO A 104 -14.96 -5.11 7.46
C PRO A 104 -16.14 -5.50 8.36
N ALA A 105 -16.48 -4.62 9.29
CA ALA A 105 -17.77 -4.61 9.96
C ALA A 105 -18.32 -3.18 9.92
N GLU A 106 -19.09 -2.89 8.88
CA GLU A 106 -20.17 -1.88 8.90
C GLU A 106 -19.86 -0.37 8.76
N HIS A 107 -18.62 0.10 8.52
CA HIS A 107 -18.37 1.56 8.61
C HIS A 107 -17.85 2.34 7.38
N VAL A 108 -18.21 3.62 7.43
CA VAL A 108 -18.02 4.80 6.57
C VAL A 108 -16.54 5.07 6.23
N ALA A 109 -15.60 4.63 7.06
CA ALA A 109 -14.16 4.76 6.85
C ALA A 109 -13.53 3.36 6.75
N GLN A 110 -12.95 3.04 5.59
CA GLN A 110 -12.33 1.74 5.31
C GLN A 110 -10.86 1.66 5.76
N LEU A 111 -10.33 2.77 6.29
CA LEU A 111 -8.92 2.97 6.58
C LEU A 111 -8.75 3.53 7.99
N ASP A 112 -7.82 2.95 8.74
CA ASP A 112 -7.38 3.43 10.05
C ASP A 112 -6.11 4.28 9.92
N ASP A 113 -5.84 5.07 10.97
CA ASP A 113 -4.61 5.84 11.07
C ASP A 113 -3.38 4.90 11.04
N VAL A 114 -2.46 5.21 10.14
CA VAL A 114 -1.19 4.49 10.02
C VAL A 114 -0.29 4.82 11.20
N THR A 115 0.30 3.79 11.79
CA THR A 115 1.22 3.88 12.93
C THR A 115 2.66 3.57 12.51
N GLU A 116 3.61 3.82 13.41
CA GLU A 116 5.01 3.42 13.20
C GLU A 116 5.18 1.89 13.07
N ASP A 117 4.27 1.09 13.63
CA ASP A 117 4.29 -0.37 13.49
C ASP A 117 4.00 -0.79 12.05
N ASP A 118 3.08 -0.09 11.40
CA ASP A 118 2.75 -0.30 10.00
C ASP A 118 3.93 0.08 9.10
N VAL A 119 4.63 1.19 9.42
CA VAL A 119 5.87 1.58 8.73
C VAL A 119 6.93 0.48 8.86
N ARG A 120 7.10 -0.10 10.05
CA ARG A 120 8.02 -1.23 10.29
C ARG A 120 7.63 -2.46 9.46
N ALA A 121 6.35 -2.77 9.35
CA ALA A 121 5.85 -3.87 8.54
C ALA A 121 6.11 -3.66 7.04
N PHE A 122 5.87 -2.45 6.51
CA PHE A 122 6.22 -2.11 5.12
C PHE A 122 7.73 -2.22 4.88
N LYS A 123 8.56 -1.70 5.79
CA LYS A 123 10.03 -1.81 5.71
C LYS A 123 10.45 -3.29 5.63
N LYS A 124 9.89 -4.15 6.49
CA LYS A 124 10.14 -5.60 6.50
C LYS A 124 9.75 -6.25 5.17
N TYR A 125 8.56 -5.97 4.64
CA TYR A 125 8.07 -6.51 3.37
C TYR A 125 9.02 -6.23 2.20
N PHE A 126 9.50 -4.98 2.07
CA PHE A 126 10.44 -4.61 1.00
C PHE A 126 11.83 -5.21 1.22
N ALA A 127 12.30 -5.27 2.47
CA ALA A 127 13.58 -5.89 2.81
C ALA A 127 13.63 -7.39 2.46
N GLU A 128 12.51 -8.09 2.67
CA GLU A 128 12.30 -9.50 2.33
C GLU A 128 12.04 -9.72 0.82
N GLY A 129 11.99 -8.67 0.01
CA GLY A 129 11.94 -8.76 -1.45
C GLY A 129 10.54 -8.86 -2.06
N GLY A 130 9.51 -8.41 -1.35
CA GLY A 130 8.13 -8.47 -1.81
C GLY A 130 7.89 -7.86 -3.20
N ASN A 131 7.01 -8.48 -3.98
CA ASN A 131 6.88 -8.24 -5.43
C ASN A 131 5.46 -7.85 -5.89
N GLY A 132 4.56 -7.50 -4.97
CA GLY A 132 3.19 -7.10 -5.28
C GLY A 132 2.23 -8.24 -5.65
N LYS A 133 2.74 -9.43 -6.01
CA LYS A 133 1.95 -10.61 -6.39
C LYS A 133 1.80 -11.63 -5.26
N ASP A 134 2.67 -11.57 -4.27
CA ASP A 134 2.68 -12.51 -3.14
C ASP A 134 1.40 -12.47 -2.29
N ALA A 135 0.64 -11.37 -2.39
CA ALA A 135 -0.68 -11.17 -1.77
C ALA A 135 -1.82 -11.99 -2.37
N ARG A 136 -1.66 -12.48 -3.61
CA ARG A 136 -2.76 -13.09 -4.40
C ARG A 136 -2.85 -14.62 -4.25
N LYS A 137 -2.02 -15.23 -3.40
CA LYS A 137 -1.87 -16.69 -3.32
C LYS A 137 -2.65 -17.37 -2.18
N HIS A 138 -3.50 -16.66 -1.45
CA HIS A 138 -4.34 -17.23 -0.41
C HIS A 138 -5.80 -16.83 -0.57
#